data_AF-A0A523S1C8-F1
#
_entry.id   AF-A0A523S1C8-F1
#
_cell.length_a   1.000
_cell.length_b   1.000
_cell.length_c   1.000
_cell.angle_alpha   90.00
_cell.angle_beta   90.00
_cell.angle_gamma   90.00
#
_symmetry.space_group_name_H-M   'P 1'
#
loop_
_entity.id
_entity.type
_entity.pdbx_description
1 polymer ?
#
loop_
_entity_poly.entity_id
_entity_poly.type
_entity_poly.pdbx_seq_one_letter_code
_entity_poly.pdbx_strand_id
1 'polypeptide(L)'
;MPEIRSFPRTRQQPQKRILLIPVFLLLGGTLLLFIPGLQFIGAILSLTGALTVFLVGMVFADLWAAHRRTQQMIKDREERGLVTEEDEDLDEDPFEEVIGDE
;
A
#
# COMPACT_ATOMS: atom_id res chain seq x y z
N MET A 1 36.73 -13.95 10.31
CA MET A 1 35.98 -13.01 11.16
C MET A 1 34.50 -13.20 10.85
N PRO A 2 33.61 -13.38 11.82
CA PRO A 2 32.19 -13.53 11.51
C PRO A 2 31.62 -12.17 11.10
N GLU A 3 30.98 -12.14 9.93
CA GLU A 3 30.33 -10.97 9.33
C GLU A 3 29.08 -10.62 10.14
N ILE A 4 29.15 -9.56 10.96
CA ILE A 4 28.00 -9.05 11.70
C ILE A 4 27.17 -8.20 10.73
N ARG A 5 26.03 -8.76 10.27
CA ARG A 5 25.10 -8.08 9.36
C ARG A 5 24.14 -7.18 10.15
N SER A 6 23.91 -5.98 9.64
CA SER A 6 23.17 -4.91 10.33
C SER A 6 21.64 -5.01 10.25
N PHE A 7 21.08 -5.78 9.30
CA PHE A 7 19.62 -5.85 9.13
C PHE A 7 19.10 -7.29 8.96
N PRO A 8 18.08 -7.70 9.74
CA PRO A 8 17.46 -9.02 9.60
C PRO A 8 16.67 -9.10 8.28
N ARG A 9 16.82 -10.22 7.56
CA ARG A 9 16.01 -10.53 6.37
C ARG A 9 14.54 -10.57 6.76
N THR A 10 13.80 -9.51 6.45
CA THR A 10 12.34 -9.55 6.51
C THR A 10 11.85 -10.31 5.29
N ARG A 11 11.15 -11.43 5.51
CA ARG A 11 10.37 -12.08 4.47
C ARG A 11 9.24 -11.14 4.07
N GLN A 12 9.48 -10.30 3.06
CA GLN A 12 8.49 -9.36 2.54
C GLN A 12 7.81 -9.94 1.32
N GLN A 13 6.80 -10.77 1.55
CA GLN A 13 5.62 -10.69 0.71
C GLN A 13 4.53 -10.13 1.62
N PRO A 14 4.04 -8.89 1.39
CA PRO A 14 2.86 -8.44 2.09
C PRO A 14 1.77 -9.45 1.76
N GLN A 15 1.24 -10.12 2.78
CA GLN A 15 0.15 -11.05 2.58
C GLN A 15 -1.05 -10.23 2.13
N LYS A 16 -1.24 -10.10 0.79
CA LYS A 16 -2.34 -9.37 0.14
C LYS A 16 -3.72 -9.73 0.74
N ARG A 17 -3.80 -10.91 1.37
CA ARG A 17 -4.93 -11.43 2.15
C ARG A 17 -5.37 -10.51 3.30
N ILE A 18 -4.46 -9.79 3.96
CA ILE A 18 -4.80 -8.88 5.07
C ILE A 18 -5.65 -7.70 4.57
N LEU A 19 -5.44 -7.26 3.33
CA LEU A 19 -6.24 -6.21 2.71
C LEU A 19 -7.68 -6.64 2.43
N LEU A 20 -7.96 -7.95 2.41
CA LEU A 20 -9.31 -8.49 2.23
C LEU A 20 -10.13 -8.42 3.51
N ILE A 21 -9.50 -8.37 4.69
CA ILE A 21 -10.17 -8.34 6.00
C ILE A 21 -11.22 -7.20 6.08
N PRO A 22 -10.89 -5.93 5.76
CA PRO A 22 -11.88 -4.85 5.82
C PRO A 22 -13.03 -5.03 4.82
N VAL A 23 -12.77 -5.62 3.64
CA VAL A 23 -13.80 -5.92 2.64
C VAL A 23 -14.74 -7.02 3.14
N PHE A 24 -14.20 -8.09 3.72
CA PHE A 24 -14.99 -9.17 4.31
C PHE A 24 -15.80 -8.71 5.53
N LEU A 25 -15.27 -7.81 6.35
CA LEU A 25 -16.00 -7.21 7.47
C LEU A 25 -17.19 -6.38 6.98
N LEU A 26 -17.01 -5.60 5.91
CA LEU A 26 -18.07 -4.77 5.34
C LEU A 26 -19.16 -5.65 4.69
N LEU A 27 -18.79 -6.63 3.86
CA LEU A 27 -19.73 -7.56 3.24
C LEU A 27 -20.43 -8.46 4.26
N GLY A 28 -19.69 -9.00 5.24
CA GLY A 28 -20.25 -9.84 6.30
C GLY A 28 -21.19 -9.05 7.22
N GLY A 29 -20.79 -7.85 7.63
CA GLY A 29 -21.61 -6.97 8.46
C GLY A 29 -22.91 -6.55 7.76
N THR A 30 -22.83 -6.19 6.48
CA THR A 30 -24.02 -5.85 5.68
C THR A 30 -24.95 -7.04 5.49
N LEU A 31 -24.41 -8.25 5.28
CA LEU A 31 -25.23 -9.45 5.16
C LEU A 31 -25.96 -9.78 6.48
N LEU A 32 -25.31 -9.55 7.63
CA LEU A 32 -25.90 -9.74 8.95
C LEU A 32 -27.05 -8.75 9.27
N LEU A 33 -27.11 -7.59 8.61
CA LEU A 33 -28.23 -6.65 8.76
C LEU A 33 -29.56 -7.22 8.26
N PHE A 34 -29.52 -8.16 7.32
CA PHE A 34 -30.74 -8.80 6.80
C PHE A 34 -31.25 -9.93 7.71
N ILE A 35 -30.49 -10.31 8.74
CA ILE A 35 -30.88 -11.37 9.68
C ILE A 35 -31.46 -10.76 10.97
N PRO A 36 -32.75 -11.00 11.28
CA PRO A 36 -33.36 -10.54 12.52
C PRO A 36 -32.59 -11.05 13.74
N GLY A 37 -32.33 -10.19 14.73
CA GLY A 37 -31.58 -10.52 15.94
C GLY A 37 -30.05 -10.36 15.84
N LEU A 38 -29.48 -10.31 14.63
CA LEU A 38 -28.04 -10.04 14.40
C LEU A 38 -27.77 -8.63 13.86
N GLN A 39 -28.81 -7.83 13.63
CA GLN A 39 -28.72 -6.50 13.03
C GLN A 39 -27.75 -5.56 13.75
N PHE A 40 -27.76 -5.56 15.08
CA PHE A 40 -26.85 -4.71 15.87
C PHE A 40 -25.37 -5.09 15.63
N ILE A 41 -25.07 -6.39 15.61
CA ILE A 41 -23.72 -6.90 15.34
C ILE A 41 -23.33 -6.61 13.88
N GLY A 42 -24.27 -6.79 12.94
CA GLY A 42 -24.07 -6.44 11.53
C GLY A 42 -23.74 -4.97 11.33
N ALA A 43 -24.46 -4.07 12.00
CA ALA A 43 -24.20 -2.64 11.95
C ALA A 43 -22.79 -2.29 12.45
N ILE A 44 -22.38 -2.83 13.61
CA ILE A 44 -21.03 -2.62 14.16
C ILE A 44 -19.97 -3.11 13.18
N LEU A 45 -20.10 -4.34 12.68
CA LEU A 45 -19.12 -4.91 11.75
C LEU A 45 -19.02 -4.11 10.44
N SER A 46 -20.15 -3.67 9.90
CA SER A 46 -20.16 -2.82 8.69
C SER A 46 -19.50 -1.46 8.94
N LEU A 47 -19.72 -0.86 10.10
CA LEU A 47 -19.15 0.44 10.47
C LEU A 47 -17.64 0.32 10.65
N THR A 48 -17.17 -0.73 11.35
CA THR A 48 -15.75 -1.01 11.50
C THR A 48 -15.08 -1.32 10.17
N GLY A 49 -15.74 -2.10 9.30
CA GLY A 49 -15.27 -2.35 7.93
C GLY A 49 -15.13 -1.05 7.13
N ALA A 50 -16.14 -0.19 7.14
CA ALA A 50 -16.10 1.11 6.46
C ALA A 50 -14.98 2.02 6.99
N LEU A 51 -14.83 2.11 8.32
CA LEU A 51 -13.79 2.92 8.95
C LEU A 51 -12.38 2.45 8.57
N THR A 52 -12.16 1.13 8.56
CA THR A 52 -10.86 0.54 8.22
C THR A 52 -10.53 0.71 6.74
N VAL A 53 -11.47 0.52 5.82
CA VAL A 53 -11.28 0.85 4.39
C VAL A 53 -10.94 2.32 4.22
N PHE A 54 -11.65 3.22 4.91
CA PHE A 54 -11.42 4.65 4.84
C PHE A 54 -10.01 5.04 5.31
N LEU A 55 -9.58 4.52 6.47
CA LEU A 55 -8.24 4.77 7.03
C LEU A 55 -7.13 4.29 6.08
N VAL A 56 -7.26 3.06 5.58
CA VAL A 56 -6.29 2.51 4.61
C VAL A 56 -6.29 3.35 3.34
N GLY A 57 -7.46 3.68 2.80
CA GLY A 57 -7.58 4.52 1.60
C GLY A 57 -6.95 5.91 1.77
N MET A 58 -7.14 6.54 2.94
CA MET A 58 -6.53 7.83 3.27
C MET A 58 -5.00 7.74 3.29
N VAL A 59 -4.44 6.71 3.94
CA VAL A 59 -2.98 6.50 3.98
C VAL A 59 -2.42 6.27 2.57
N PHE A 60 -3.09 5.47 1.76
CA PHE A 60 -2.68 5.25 0.36
C PHE A 60 -2.75 6.53 -0.48
N ALA A 61 -3.78 7.36 -0.29
CA ALA A 61 -3.89 8.64 -0.98
C ALA A 61 -2.76 9.61 -0.57
N ASP A 62 -2.39 9.63 0.71
CA ASP A 62 -1.31 10.46 1.23
C ASP A 62 0.06 10.02 0.67
N LEU A 63 0.33 8.71 0.66
CA LEU A 63 1.54 8.14 0.05
C LEU A 63 1.63 8.44 -1.45
N TRP A 64 0.51 8.31 -2.18
CA TRP A 64 0.47 8.62 -3.61
C TRP A 64 0.70 10.11 -3.88
N ALA A 65 0.14 10.99 -3.04
CA ALA A 65 0.35 12.43 -3.15
C ALA A 65 1.81 12.81 -2.89
N ALA A 66 2.47 12.19 -1.91
CA ALA A 66 3.89 12.38 -1.64
C ALA A 66 4.75 11.93 -2.83
N HIS A 67 4.49 10.73 -3.36
CA HIS A 67 5.22 10.20 -4.52
C HIS A 67 5.07 11.11 -5.75
N ARG A 68 3.85 11.59 -6.04
CA ARG A 68 3.59 12.51 -7.16
C ARG A 68 4.36 13.83 -7.02
N ARG A 69 4.48 14.37 -5.80
CA ARG A 69 5.27 15.59 -5.56
C ARG A 69 6.77 15.34 -5.79
N THR A 70 7.28 14.19 -5.39
CA THR A 70 8.69 13.82 -5.65
C THR A 70 8.97 13.73 -7.14
N GLN A 71 8.10 13.04 -7.90
CA GLN A 71 8.19 12.96 -9.36
C GLN A 71 8.14 14.32 -10.04
N GLN A 72 7.31 15.25 -9.55
CA GLN A 72 7.26 16.63 -10.06
C GLN A 72 8.56 17.39 -9.81
N MET A 73 9.19 17.23 -8.64
CA MET A 73 10.47 17.90 -8.33
C MET A 73 11.63 17.36 -9.17
N ILE A 74 11.62 16.07 -9.51
CA ILE A 74 12.59 15.44 -10.41
C ILE A 74 12.45 16.02 -11.82
N LYS A 75 11.22 16.02 -12.35
CA LYS A 75 10.93 16.59 -13.67
C LYS A 75 11.30 18.07 -13.78
N ASP A 76 11.01 18.87 -12.75
CA ASP A 76 11.38 20.29 -12.70
C ASP A 76 12.92 20.51 -12.70
N ARG A 77 13.71 19.53 -12.24
CA ARG A 77 15.19 19.57 -12.28
C ARG A 77 15.72 19.18 -13.65
N GLU A 78 15.16 18.13 -14.27
CA GLU A 78 15.49 17.73 -15.64
C GLU A 78 15.23 18.87 -16.63
N GLU A 79 14.08 19.53 -16.53
CA GLU A 79 13.72 20.67 -17.41
C GLU A 79 14.68 21.87 -17.26
N ARG A 80 15.41 21.96 -16.14
CA ARG A 80 16.42 23.01 -15.90
C ARG A 80 17.81 22.62 -16.38
N GLY A 81 17.98 21.44 -16.99
CA GLY A 81 19.25 20.96 -17.52
C GLY A 81 20.32 20.73 -16.45
N LEU A 82 19.90 20.57 -15.19
CA LEU A 82 20.78 20.07 -14.13
C LEU A 82 20.88 18.57 -14.33
N VAL A 83 22.11 18.03 -14.38
CA VAL A 83 22.35 16.58 -14.38
C VAL A 83 21.75 16.03 -13.10
N THR A 84 20.59 15.39 -13.23
CA THR A 84 20.07 14.51 -12.20
C THR A 84 21.04 13.32 -12.18
N GLU A 85 21.65 12.98 -11.05
CA GLU A 85 22.45 11.76 -10.87
C GLU A 85 21.55 10.51 -10.93
N GLU A 86 20.75 10.42 -11.98
CA GLU A 86 19.70 9.46 -12.25
C GLU A 86 19.90 8.83 -13.65
N ASP A 87 20.79 9.37 -14.48
CA ASP A 87 21.14 8.79 -15.80
C ASP A 87 21.96 7.47 -15.73
N GLU A 88 22.27 6.95 -14.53
CA GLU A 88 22.87 5.61 -14.38
C GLU A 88 22.00 4.55 -13.70
N ASP A 89 20.84 4.88 -13.09
CA ASP A 89 20.04 3.88 -12.34
C ASP A 89 18.51 4.12 -12.31
N LEU A 90 17.92 4.68 -13.38
CA LEU A 90 16.46 4.90 -13.48
C LEU A 90 15.71 3.79 -14.26
N ASP A 91 15.87 2.53 -13.88
CA ASP A 91 14.94 1.46 -14.27
C ASP A 91 14.64 0.46 -13.13
N GLU A 92 14.71 0.92 -11.87
CA GLU A 92 14.15 0.17 -10.74
C GLU A 92 13.09 1.02 -10.03
N ASP A 93 11.82 0.81 -10.40
CA ASP A 93 10.78 0.93 -9.39
C ASP A 93 11.20 -0.01 -8.24
N PRO A 94 11.40 0.47 -7.00
CA PRO A 94 11.80 -0.37 -5.88
C PRO A 94 10.77 -1.47 -5.53
N PHE A 95 9.67 -1.57 -6.30
CA PHE A 95 8.66 -2.63 -6.24
C PHE A 95 8.40 -3.37 -7.56
N GLU A 96 9.12 -3.09 -8.65
CA GLU A 96 8.91 -3.74 -9.95
C GLU A 96 10.26 -4.25 -10.51
N GLU A 97 10.58 -5.53 -10.24
CA GLU A 97 11.71 -6.21 -10.89
C GLU A 97 11.29 -6.71 -12.28
N VAL A 98 12.05 -6.30 -13.31
CA VAL A 98 11.96 -6.78 -14.69
C VAL A 98 12.12 -8.30 -14.72
N ILE A 99 11.11 -9.01 -15.22
CA ILE A 99 11.16 -10.45 -15.44
C ILE A 99 12.15 -10.72 -16.58
N GLY A 100 13.36 -11.16 -16.23
CA GLY A 100 14.38 -11.65 -17.15
C GLY A 100 14.72 -13.10 -16.83
N ASP A 101 14.40 -13.98 -17.77
CA ASP A 101 14.50 -15.44 -17.74
C ASP A 101 15.90 -16.00 -17.39
N GLU A 102 15.92 -16.99 -16.49
CA GLU A 102 16.69 -18.25 -16.66
C GLU A 102 15.84 -19.45 -16.21
#